data_AF-A0A0F9F992-F1
#
_entry.id   AF-A0A0F9F992-F1
#
_cell.length_a   1.000
_cell.length_b   1.000
_cell.length_c   1.000
_cell.angle_alpha   90.00
_cell.angle_beta   90.00
_cell.angle_gamma   90.00
#
_symmetry.space_group_name_H-M   'P 1'
#
loop_
_entity.id
_entity.type
_entity.pdbx_description
1 polymer ?
#
loop_
_entity_poly.entity_id
_entity_poly.type
_entity_poly.pdbx_seq_one_letter_code
_entity_poly.pdbx_strand_id
1 'polypeptide(L)'
;SGKSTLAHVLMGNPKYKITGKIILDEKDITKLSSDERAKKVAAYLLQIKKIKINSEKKVGNKVFIRCNFDWILVCENDEVKEIFNVYDLEDYKYDKDIDCIIVTGHETLHRYIISSGKYKVTHTR
;
A
#
# COMPACT_ATOMS: atom_id res chain seq x y z
N SER A 1 13.03 13.40 -8.70
CA SER A 1 11.66 13.98 -8.76
C SER A 1 10.89 13.92 -7.43
N GLY A 2 11.46 13.42 -6.31
CA GLY A 2 10.86 13.54 -4.97
C GLY A 2 9.63 12.67 -4.69
N LYS A 3 9.13 11.91 -5.68
CA LYS A 3 7.91 11.10 -5.55
C LYS A 3 8.05 9.97 -4.52
N SER A 4 9.19 9.28 -4.52
CA SER A 4 9.53 8.27 -3.50
C SER A 4 9.67 8.90 -2.11
N THR A 5 10.31 10.07 -2.02
CA THR A 5 10.38 10.85 -0.78
C THR A 5 8.99 11.20 -0.24
N LEU A 6 8.08 11.66 -1.10
CA LEU A 6 6.69 11.94 -0.72
C LEU A 6 5.96 10.68 -0.26
N ALA A 7 6.14 9.55 -0.95
CA ALA A 7 5.58 8.26 -0.53
C ALA A 7 6.07 7.86 0.87
N HIS A 8 7.38 7.97 1.13
CA HIS A 8 7.95 7.69 2.45
C HIS A 8 7.40 8.62 3.55
N VAL A 9 7.22 9.91 3.25
CA VAL A 9 6.59 10.86 4.18
C VAL A 9 5.14 10.46 4.48
N LEU A 10 4.36 10.13 3.45
CA LEU A 10 2.97 9.71 3.62
C LEU A 10 2.85 8.45 4.47
N MET A 11 3.77 7.51 4.29
CA MET A 11 3.87 6.24 5.03
C MET A 11 4.52 6.36 6.41
N GLY A 12 4.82 7.58 6.87
CA GLY A 12 5.32 7.79 8.23
C GLY A 12 6.75 7.30 8.46
N ASN A 13 7.58 7.27 7.42
CA ASN A 13 8.98 6.92 7.57
C ASN A 13 9.65 7.88 8.58
N PRO A 14 10.22 7.39 9.70
CA PRO A 14 10.71 8.21 10.81
C PRO A 14 11.88 9.12 10.42
N LYS A 15 12.55 8.84 9.30
CA LYS A 15 13.61 9.69 8.75
C LYS A 15 13.10 11.06 8.32
N TYR A 16 11.80 11.18 8.01
CA TYR A 16 11.22 12.42 7.49
C TYR A 16 10.26 13.05 8.49
N LYS A 17 10.47 14.35 8.74
CA LYS A 17 9.59 15.16 9.58
C LYS A 17 8.68 16.02 8.71
N ILE A 18 7.38 15.97 8.97
CA ILE A 18 6.41 16.84 8.32
C ILE A 18 6.50 18.22 8.98
N THR A 19 6.84 19.25 8.21
CA THR A 19 6.93 20.64 8.67
C THR A 19 5.81 21.53 8.13
N GLY A 20 4.94 21.00 7.26
CA GLY A 20 3.82 21.71 6.65
C GLY A 20 2.49 20.96 6.79
N LYS A 21 1.50 21.35 5.98
CA LYS A 21 0.20 20.66 5.91
C LYS A 21 0.13 19.72 4.71
N ILE A 22 -0.53 18.59 4.91
CA ILE A 22 -0.88 17.67 3.84
C ILE A 22 -2.35 17.88 3.52
N ILE A 23 -2.63 18.49 2.38
CA ILE A 23 -3.99 18.73 1.88
C ILE A 23 -4.29 17.73 0.77
N LEU A 24 -5.39 17.01 0.90
CA LEU A 24 -5.91 16.06 -0.10
C LEU A 24 -7.39 16.36 -0.30
N ASP A 25 -7.80 16.65 -1.53
CA ASP A 25 -9.20 16.98 -1.85
C ASP A 25 -9.74 18.08 -0.93
N GLU A 26 -8.98 19.18 -0.83
CA GLU A 26 -9.27 20.35 0.05
C GLU A 26 -9.33 20.04 1.56
N LYS A 27 -9.05 18.80 1.98
CA LYS A 27 -9.07 18.38 3.39
C LYS A 27 -7.67 18.25 3.96
N ASP A 28 -7.48 18.79 5.16
CA ASP A 28 -6.24 18.62 5.92
C ASP A 28 -6.19 17.21 6.53
N ILE A 29 -5.23 16.40 6.08
CA ILE A 29 -4.99 15.04 6.56
C ILE A 29 -3.70 14.91 7.37
N THR A 30 -3.09 16.04 7.75
CA THR A 30 -1.80 16.07 8.46
C THR A 30 -1.84 15.32 9.79
N LYS A 31 -2.98 15.39 10.49
CA LYS A 31 -3.20 14.76 11.81
C LYS A 31 -3.57 13.28 11.77
N LEU A 32 -3.81 12.72 10.58
CA LEU A 32 -4.08 11.28 10.46
C LEU A 32 -2.81 10.48 10.73
N SER A 33 -2.99 9.24 11.18
CA SER A 33 -1.89 8.28 11.22
C SER A 33 -1.32 8.06 9.81
N SER A 34 -0.08 7.59 9.73
CA SER A 34 0.57 7.26 8.45
C SER A 34 -0.28 6.34 7.58
N ASP A 35 -0.89 5.34 8.20
CA ASP A 35 -1.64 4.30 7.51
C ASP A 35 -2.97 4.85 6.97
N GLU A 36 -3.72 5.60 7.79
CA GLU A 36 -4.94 6.27 7.37
C GLU A 36 -4.69 7.27 6.24
N ARG A 37 -3.58 8.02 6.33
CA ARG A 37 -3.19 8.98 5.32
C ARG A 37 -2.85 8.29 4.01
N ALA A 38 -2.05 7.23 4.05
CA ALA A 38 -1.71 6.45 2.86
C ALA A 38 -2.98 5.87 2.20
N LYS A 39 -3.90 5.30 3.00
CA LYS A 39 -5.20 4.77 2.56
C LYS A 39 -6.02 5.81 1.80
N LYS A 40 -6.19 7.01 2.39
CA LYS A 40 -6.92 8.11 1.73
C LYS A 40 -6.26 8.57 0.43
N VAL A 41 -4.94 8.73 0.42
CA VAL A 41 -4.21 9.19 -0.79
C VAL A 41 -4.35 8.18 -1.92
N ALA A 42 -4.16 6.88 -1.67
CA ALA A 42 -4.28 5.89 -2.74
C ALA A 42 -5.72 5.74 -3.24
N ALA A 43 -6.72 5.77 -2.36
CA ALA A 43 -8.12 5.76 -2.75
C ALA A 43 -8.46 6.96 -3.65
N TYR A 44 -8.02 8.16 -3.27
CA TYR A 44 -8.21 9.36 -4.08
C TYR A 44 -7.53 9.22 -5.46
N LEU A 45 -6.26 8.81 -5.50
CA LEU A 45 -5.51 8.64 -6.75
C LEU A 45 -6.12 7.60 -7.69
N LEU A 46 -6.74 6.55 -7.15
CA LEU A 46 -7.48 5.54 -7.91
C LEU A 46 -8.74 6.17 -8.54
N GLN A 47 -9.52 6.94 -7.78
CA GLN A 47 -10.73 7.62 -8.26
C GLN A 47 -10.42 8.60 -9.41
N ILE A 48 -9.38 9.41 -9.27
CA ILE A 48 -8.97 10.36 -10.31
C ILE A 48 -8.10 9.73 -11.42
N LYS A 49 -7.93 8.39 -11.40
CA LYS A 49 -7.15 7.60 -12.36
C LYS A 49 -5.72 8.15 -12.61
N LYS A 50 -5.10 8.72 -11.56
CA LYS A 50 -3.72 9.25 -11.63
C LYS A 50 -2.67 8.21 -11.29
N ILE A 51 -3.07 7.09 -10.70
CA ILE A 51 -2.23 5.91 -10.56
C ILE A 51 -2.29 5.09 -11.85
N LYS A 52 -1.12 4.67 -12.34
CA LYS A 52 -1.03 3.62 -13.35
C LYS A 52 -1.20 2.27 -12.64
N ILE A 53 -2.18 1.50 -13.09
CA ILE A 53 -2.38 0.13 -12.66
C ILE A 53 -1.46 -0.76 -13.51
N ASN A 54 -0.63 -1.55 -12.85
CA ASN A 54 0.31 -2.47 -13.49
C ASN A 54 -0.32 -3.87 -13.61
N SER A 55 -1.00 -4.33 -12.56
CA SER A 55 -1.75 -5.59 -12.58
C SER A 55 -2.86 -5.59 -11.54
N GLU A 56 -3.90 -6.36 -11.82
CA GLU A 56 -5.03 -6.59 -10.92
C GLU A 56 -5.28 -8.09 -10.78
N LYS A 57 -5.47 -8.58 -9.56
CA LYS A 57 -5.84 -9.97 -9.26
C LYS A 57 -7.08 -9.96 -8.37
N LYS A 58 -8.12 -10.70 -8.77
CA LYS A 58 -9.36 -10.86 -7.98
C LYS A 58 -9.39 -12.22 -7.31
N VAL A 59 -9.68 -12.26 -6.01
CA VAL A 59 -9.90 -13.50 -5.26
C VAL A 59 -11.08 -13.33 -4.32
N GLY A 60 -12.20 -14.01 -4.61
CA GLY A 60 -13.45 -13.80 -3.89
C GLY A 60 -13.97 -12.37 -4.06
N ASN A 61 -14.26 -11.70 -2.94
CA ASN A 61 -14.67 -10.29 -2.89
C ASN A 61 -13.50 -9.30 -2.79
N LYS A 62 -12.26 -9.79 -2.70
CA LYS A 62 -11.05 -8.98 -2.61
C LYS A 62 -10.42 -8.75 -3.98
N VAL A 63 -9.94 -7.54 -4.20
CA VAL A 63 -9.19 -7.13 -5.40
C VAL A 63 -7.83 -6.60 -4.98
N PHE A 64 -6.78 -7.17 -5.55
CA PHE A 64 -5.39 -6.79 -5.32
C PHE A 64 -4.87 -5.99 -6.51
N ILE A 65 -4.46 -4.75 -6.29
CA ILE A 65 -4.05 -3.84 -7.35
C ILE A 65 -2.58 -3.47 -7.16
N ARG A 66 -1.72 -3.90 -8.08
CA ARG A 66 -0.34 -3.41 -8.18
C ARG A 66 -0.33 -2.08 -8.90
N CYS A 67 0.25 -1.09 -8.26
CA CYS A 67 0.38 0.27 -8.77
C CYS A 67 1.86 0.65 -8.94
N ASN A 68 2.14 1.72 -9.67
CA ASN A 68 3.47 2.34 -9.69
C ASN A 68 3.99 2.62 -8.27
N PHE A 69 5.32 2.67 -8.11
CA PHE A 69 6.03 2.84 -6.83
C PHE A 69 5.89 1.66 -5.87
N ASP A 70 5.60 0.48 -6.45
CA ASP A 70 5.55 -0.81 -5.77
C ASP A 70 4.56 -0.82 -4.61
N TRP A 71 3.39 -0.24 -4.87
CA TRP A 71 2.25 -0.32 -3.96
C TRP A 71 1.36 -1.48 -4.36
N ILE A 72 0.93 -2.26 -3.35
CA ILE A 72 -0.17 -3.20 -3.49
C ILE A 72 -1.34 -2.67 -2.67
N LEU A 73 -2.45 -2.38 -3.35
CA LEU A 73 -3.71 -2.00 -2.72
C LEU A 73 -4.57 -3.25 -2.58
N VAL A 74 -5.15 -3.46 -1.39
CA VAL A 74 -6.18 -4.48 -1.17
C VAL A 74 -7.51 -3.77 -1.07
N CYS A 75 -8.39 -4.04 -2.03
CA CYS A 75 -9.72 -3.49 -2.06
C CYS A 75 -10.75 -4.56 -1.71
N GLU A 76 -11.80 -4.16 -1.00
CA GLU A 76 -12.96 -4.98 -0.70
C GLU A 76 -14.21 -4.13 -0.88
N ASN A 77 -15.15 -4.60 -1.69
CA ASN A 77 -16.37 -3.85 -2.07
C ASN A 77 -16.05 -2.43 -2.58
N ASP A 78 -15.10 -2.32 -3.50
CA ASP A 78 -14.64 -1.05 -4.11
C ASP A 78 -13.95 -0.05 -3.15
N GLU A 79 -13.72 -0.42 -1.90
CA GLU A 79 -12.99 0.37 -0.92
C GLU A 79 -11.57 -0.16 -0.70
N VAL A 80 -10.58 0.73 -0.67
CA VAL A 80 -9.20 0.38 -0.29
C VAL A 80 -9.15 0.08 1.22
N LYS A 81 -8.99 -1.19 1.57
CA LYS A 81 -8.88 -1.65 2.96
C LYS A 81 -7.45 -1.61 3.47
N GLU A 82 -6.49 -2.09 2.66
CA GLU A 82 -5.07 -2.16 3.05
C GLU A 82 -4.14 -1.66 1.93
N ILE A 83 -2.97 -1.17 2.34
CA ILE A 83 -1.92 -0.69 1.44
C ILE A 83 -0.57 -1.22 1.90
N PHE A 84 0.18 -1.77 0.97
CA PHE A 84 1.54 -2.22 1.19
C PHE A 84 2.48 -1.51 0.25
N ASN A 85 3.50 -0.83 0.79
CA ASN A 85 4.67 -0.46 0.03
C ASN A 85 5.66 -1.61 0.11
N VAL A 86 5.98 -2.18 -1.04
CA VAL A 86 6.89 -3.31 -1.13
C VAL A 86 8.08 -2.86 -1.95
N TYR A 87 9.19 -2.61 -1.30
CA TYR A 87 10.42 -2.28 -2.00
C TYR A 87 10.83 -3.45 -2.92
N ASP A 88 11.21 -3.14 -4.16
CA ASP A 88 11.61 -4.11 -5.19
C ASP A 88 10.61 -5.25 -5.41
N LEU A 89 9.31 -4.92 -5.52
CA LEU A 89 8.25 -5.88 -5.81
C LEU A 89 8.47 -6.58 -7.16
N GLU A 90 8.73 -7.88 -7.14
CA GLU A 90 8.80 -8.71 -8.35
C GLU A 90 7.43 -9.30 -8.66
N ASP A 91 6.87 -10.07 -7.72
CA ASP A 91 5.54 -10.68 -7.82
C ASP A 91 4.84 -10.77 -6.45
N TYR A 92 3.55 -11.06 -6.46
CA TYR A 92 2.76 -11.33 -5.27
C TYR A 92 1.72 -12.42 -5.51
N LYS A 93 1.45 -13.22 -4.48
CA LYS A 93 0.40 -14.25 -4.46
C LYS A 93 -0.46 -14.06 -3.23
N TYR A 94 -1.77 -14.22 -3.40
CA TYR A 94 -2.69 -14.31 -2.26
C TYR A 94 -2.96 -15.77 -1.92
N ASP A 95 -2.78 -16.10 -0.65
CA ASP A 95 -3.13 -17.36 -0.02
C ASP A 95 -4.45 -17.18 0.75
N LYS A 96 -5.51 -17.75 0.18
CA LYS A 96 -6.88 -17.64 0.73
C LYS A 96 -7.08 -18.45 2.01
N ASP A 97 -6.29 -19.50 2.23
CA ASP A 97 -6.51 -20.45 3.32
C ASP A 97 -6.05 -19.84 4.66
N ILE A 98 -5.08 -18.92 4.59
CA ILE A 98 -4.54 -18.20 5.75
C ILE A 98 -4.72 -16.67 5.66
N ASP A 99 -5.56 -16.20 4.73
CA ASP A 99 -5.85 -14.78 4.43
C ASP A 99 -4.59 -13.90 4.38
N CYS A 100 -3.68 -14.25 3.47
CA CYS A 100 -2.33 -13.71 3.46
C CYS A 100 -1.86 -13.32 2.06
N ILE A 101 -1.18 -12.18 1.92
CA ILE A 101 -0.40 -11.84 0.73
C ILE A 101 1.04 -12.26 0.96
N ILE A 102 1.55 -13.10 0.06
CA ILE A 102 2.96 -13.40 -0.06
C ILE A 102 3.51 -12.51 -1.16
N VAL A 103 4.53 -11.73 -0.83
CA VAL A 103 5.17 -10.83 -1.76
C VAL A 103 6.62 -11.23 -1.94
N THR A 104 7.03 -11.39 -3.19
CA THR A 104 8.40 -11.72 -3.59
C THR A 104 9.07 -10.43 -4.09
N GLY A 105 10.17 -10.06 -3.46
CA GLY A 105 11.08 -9.02 -3.95
C GLY A 105 12.52 -9.51 -4.00
N HIS A 106 13.46 -8.62 -4.37
CA HIS A 106 14.88 -8.97 -4.46
C HIS A 106 15.41 -9.41 -3.07
N GLU A 107 15.66 -10.71 -2.92
CA GLU A 107 16.16 -11.38 -1.69
C GLU A 107 15.22 -11.37 -0.46
N THR A 108 13.94 -11.02 -0.61
CA THR A 108 13.00 -10.94 0.52
C THR A 108 11.61 -11.48 0.21
N LEU A 109 11.06 -12.27 1.14
CA LEU A 109 9.69 -12.81 1.07
C LEU A 109 8.85 -12.20 2.18
N HIS A 110 8.04 -11.21 1.83
CA HIS A 110 7.18 -10.54 2.80
C HIS A 110 5.84 -11.27 2.91
N ARG A 111 5.40 -11.55 4.14
CA ARG A 111 4.12 -12.21 4.42
C ARG A 111 3.18 -11.24 5.16
N TYR A 112 2.12 -10.80 4.49
CA TYR A 112 1.15 -9.86 5.04
C TYR A 112 -0.17 -10.58 5.35
N ILE A 113 -0.47 -10.82 6.64
CA ILE A 113 -1.73 -11.44 7.07
C ILE A 113 -2.80 -10.34 7.16
N ILE A 114 -3.81 -10.41 6.29
CA ILE A 114 -4.77 -9.32 6.08
C ILE A 114 -5.76 -9.23 7.26
N SER A 115 -6.33 -10.36 7.68
CA SER A 115 -7.41 -10.45 8.68
C SER A 115 -7.11 -9.87 10.06
N SER A 116 -5.83 -9.74 10.42
CA SER A 116 -5.42 -9.28 11.76
C SER A 116 -4.81 -7.87 11.77
N GLY A 117 -4.62 -7.27 10.59
CA GLY A 117 -3.80 -6.06 10.44
C GLY A 117 -2.32 -6.27 10.82
N LYS A 118 -1.88 -7.51 11.08
CA LYS A 118 -0.51 -7.86 11.45
C LYS A 118 0.21 -8.41 10.24
N TYR A 119 1.31 -7.77 9.83
CA TYR A 119 2.22 -8.35 8.85
C TYR A 119 3.43 -8.95 9.54
N LYS A 120 3.97 -10.03 8.97
CA LYS A 120 5.21 -10.67 9.42
C LYS A 120 6.18 -10.68 8.25
N VAL A 121 7.24 -9.87 8.33
CA VAL A 121 8.33 -9.95 7.37
C VAL A 121 9.17 -11.18 7.69
N THR A 122 9.34 -12.07 6.71
CA THR A 122 10.25 -13.20 6.80
C THR A 122 11.34 -13.03 5.76
N HIS A 123 12.52 -12.56 6.19
CA HIS A 123 13.69 -12.60 5.31
C HIS A 123 13.98 -14.06 5.00
N THR A 124 13.85 -14.44 3.73
CA THR A 124 14.25 -15.76 3.26
C THR A 124 15.51 -15.50 2.46
N ARG A 125 16.64 -15.97 2.99
CA ARG A 125 17.95 -15.88 2.35
C ARG A 125 18.01 -16.81 1.16
#